data_AF-A0A1G7RQ87-F1
#
_entry.id   AF-A0A1G7RQ87-F1
#
_cell.length_a   1.000
_cell.length_b   1.000
_cell.length_c   1.000
_cell.angle_alpha   90.00
_cell.angle_beta   90.00
_cell.angle_gamma   90.00
#
_symmetry.space_group_name_H-M   'P 1'
#
loop_
_entity.id
_entity.type
_entity.pdbx_description
1 polymer ?
#
loop_
_entity_poly.entity_id
_entity_poly.type
_entity_poly.pdbx_seq_one_letter_code
_entity_poly.pdbx_strand_id
1 'polypeptide(L)'
;MLIASLSLNILFVLFFVGKRLYYGNWLFFHPQKPSDTEQRWSNFLKSKPNKNEIVFLGTSITEGFNVERGFDNPFVKNMGFAGSISENGIEVINRLIYRKPKRLFIEFGINDFRYAIPSDTVIAHLVTMINLIKTKSPSTGIFVESILPTSLDTLNTKIVRYNKDAKSICDSSNVTFINLYPEFLKGDKIDPDLTIDGIHLSQAGYFNWRRLIKGYVN
;
A
#
# COMPACT_ATOMS: atom_id res chain seq x y z
N MET A 1 9.69 15.16 -64.78
CA MET A 1 9.32 16.01 -63.62
C MET A 1 8.08 15.52 -62.86
N LEU A 2 7.05 14.93 -63.50
CA LEU A 2 5.82 14.50 -62.78
C LEU A 2 6.01 13.32 -61.80
N ILE A 3 6.81 12.31 -62.16
CA ILE A 3 6.96 11.08 -61.36
C ILE A 3 7.63 11.38 -60.00
N ALA A 4 8.66 12.23 -59.99
CA ALA A 4 9.36 12.62 -58.77
C ALA A 4 8.47 13.37 -57.75
N SER A 5 7.51 14.17 -58.23
CA SER A 5 6.55 14.89 -57.39
C SER A 5 5.52 13.95 -56.76
N LEU A 6 5.06 12.93 -57.49
CA LEU A 6 4.11 11.94 -56.96
C LEU A 6 4.76 11.07 -55.89
N SER A 7 6.01 10.63 -56.11
CA SER A 7 6.79 9.86 -55.13
C SER A 7 7.02 10.64 -53.83
N LEU A 8 7.33 11.93 -53.94
CA LEU A 8 7.56 12.78 -52.77
C LEU A 8 6.29 12.99 -51.93
N ASN A 9 5.14 13.18 -52.59
CA ASN A 9 3.84 13.29 -51.91
C ASN A 9 3.44 11.98 -51.21
N ILE A 10 3.69 10.83 -51.83
CA ILE A 10 3.42 9.52 -51.21
C ILE A 10 4.32 9.32 -49.98
N LEU A 11 5.62 9.62 -50.08
CA LEU A 11 6.55 9.58 -48.95
C LEU A 11 6.12 10.52 -47.82
N PHE A 12 5.65 11.72 -48.15
CA PHE A 12 5.13 12.67 -47.17
C PHE A 12 3.88 12.12 -46.47
N VAL A 13 2.88 11.63 -47.22
CA VAL A 13 1.67 11.03 -46.64
C VAL A 13 2.01 9.82 -45.76
N LEU A 14 2.87 8.93 -46.24
CA LEU A 14 3.32 7.76 -45.47
C LEU A 14 4.08 8.15 -44.20
N PHE A 15 4.87 9.23 -44.24
CA PHE A 15 5.54 9.76 -43.06
C PHE A 15 4.54 10.24 -42.00
N PHE A 16 3.51 11.00 -42.38
CA PHE A 16 2.51 11.48 -41.41
C PHE A 16 1.57 10.38 -40.92
N VAL A 17 1.18 9.43 -41.78
CA VAL A 17 0.40 8.25 -41.37
C VAL A 17 1.22 7.37 -40.43
N GLY A 18 2.48 7.10 -40.76
CA GLY A 18 3.41 6.36 -39.92
C GLY A 18 3.63 7.04 -38.57
N LYS A 19 3.81 8.36 -38.56
CA LYS A 19 3.92 9.16 -37.33
C LYS A 19 2.64 9.05 -36.49
N ARG A 20 1.47 9.20 -37.12
CA ARG A 20 0.17 9.08 -36.42
C ARG A 20 -0.03 7.69 -35.81
N LEU A 21 0.33 6.63 -36.53
CA LEU A 21 0.25 5.26 -36.02
C LEU A 21 1.27 4.99 -34.91
N TYR A 22 2.49 5.51 -35.03
CA TYR A 22 3.55 5.36 -34.03
C TYR A 22 3.21 6.09 -32.71
N TYR A 23 2.85 7.38 -32.79
CA TYR A 23 2.49 8.15 -31.60
C TYR A 23 1.10 7.78 -31.05
N GLY A 24 0.16 7.32 -31.90
CA GLY A 24 -1.14 6.82 -31.46
C GLY A 24 -1.06 5.49 -30.69
N ASN A 25 -0.02 4.69 -30.94
CA ASN A 25 0.27 3.45 -30.24
C ASN A 25 1.55 3.56 -29.41
N TRP A 26 1.86 4.75 -28.89
CA TRP A 26 3.14 5.03 -28.23
C TRP A 26 3.45 4.05 -27.09
N LEU A 27 2.45 3.64 -26.30
CA LEU A 27 2.58 2.66 -25.21
C LEU A 27 2.87 1.23 -25.71
N PHE A 28 2.40 0.85 -26.89
CA PHE A 28 2.71 -0.45 -27.50
C PHE A 28 4.18 -0.49 -27.97
N PHE A 29 4.69 0.62 -28.51
CA PHE A 29 6.07 0.74 -28.94
C PHE A 29 7.05 1.05 -27.80
N HIS A 30 6.56 1.54 -26.66
CA HIS A 30 7.33 1.83 -25.45
C HIS A 30 6.63 1.24 -24.22
N PRO A 31 6.60 -0.09 -24.07
CA PRO A 31 6.05 -0.70 -22.88
C PRO A 31 6.79 -0.17 -21.65
N GLN A 32 6.04 0.42 -20.72
CA GLN A 32 6.57 0.90 -19.45
C GLN A 32 7.21 -0.30 -18.72
N LYS A 33 8.43 -0.11 -18.22
CA LYS A 33 9.00 -1.10 -17.29
C LYS A 33 8.15 -1.09 -16.01
N PRO A 34 7.88 -2.25 -15.40
CA PRO A 34 7.22 -2.30 -14.10
C PRO A 34 7.97 -1.41 -13.11
N SER A 35 7.24 -0.74 -12.23
CA SER A 35 7.87 -0.02 -11.12
C SER A 35 8.63 -0.98 -10.21
N ASP A 36 9.59 -0.47 -9.44
CA ASP A 36 10.32 -1.29 -8.45
C ASP A 36 9.35 -2.01 -7.49
N THR A 37 8.23 -1.36 -7.16
CA THR A 37 7.15 -1.89 -6.32
C THR A 37 6.43 -3.06 -6.97
N GLU A 38 6.05 -2.91 -8.25
CA GLU A 38 5.41 -3.99 -9.02
C GLU A 38 6.36 -5.19 -9.19
N GLN A 39 7.64 -4.93 -9.41
CA GLN A 39 8.65 -5.98 -9.50
C GLN A 39 8.84 -6.68 -8.15
N ARG A 40 8.91 -5.94 -7.03
CA ARG A 40 8.97 -6.49 -5.66
C ARG A 40 7.81 -7.44 -5.39
N TRP A 41 6.58 -7.00 -5.70
CA TRP A 41 5.38 -7.82 -5.51
C TRP A 41 5.36 -9.05 -6.42
N SER A 42 5.68 -8.88 -7.71
CA SER A 42 5.73 -9.98 -8.68
C SER A 42 6.71 -11.05 -8.26
N ASN A 43 7.91 -10.65 -7.83
CA ASN A 43 8.95 -11.55 -7.34
C ASN A 43 8.47 -12.31 -6.09
N PHE A 44 7.88 -11.61 -5.12
CA PHE A 44 7.37 -12.24 -3.91
C PHE A 44 6.24 -13.24 -4.23
N LEU A 45 5.22 -12.83 -4.99
CA LEU A 45 4.07 -13.66 -5.33
C LEU A 45 4.43 -14.89 -6.19
N LYS A 46 5.49 -14.81 -7.02
CA LYS A 46 6.00 -15.95 -7.82
C LYS A 46 6.96 -16.86 -7.04
N SER A 47 7.55 -16.37 -5.97
CA SER A 47 8.46 -17.18 -5.14
C SER A 47 7.73 -18.31 -4.44
N LYS A 48 8.45 -19.37 -4.03
CA LYS A 48 7.88 -20.48 -3.27
C LYS A 48 7.32 -19.98 -1.93
N PRO A 49 6.04 -20.25 -1.59
CA PRO A 49 5.47 -19.89 -0.29
C PRO A 49 6.25 -20.48 0.89
N ASN A 50 6.41 -19.69 1.93
CA ASN A 50 6.98 -20.11 3.20
C ASN A 50 6.03 -19.77 4.36
N LYS A 51 5.76 -20.75 5.23
CA LYS A 51 4.83 -20.58 6.37
C LYS A 51 5.30 -19.60 7.43
N ASN A 52 6.59 -19.23 7.45
CA ASN A 52 7.16 -18.24 8.37
C ASN A 52 7.06 -16.80 7.84
N GLU A 53 6.48 -16.59 6.65
CA GLU A 53 6.31 -15.27 6.06
C GLU A 53 5.54 -14.33 7.00
N ILE A 54 6.05 -13.10 7.14
CA ILE A 54 5.41 -12.00 7.84
C ILE A 54 5.21 -10.89 6.81
N VAL A 55 3.97 -10.59 6.48
CA VAL A 55 3.65 -9.64 5.41
C VAL A 55 3.20 -8.32 6.03
N PHE A 56 3.86 -7.23 5.66
CA PHE A 56 3.38 -5.87 5.90
C PHE A 56 2.66 -5.39 4.66
N LEU A 57 1.35 -5.21 4.75
CA LEU A 57 0.49 -4.77 3.67
C LEU A 57 -0.08 -3.39 4.00
N GLY A 58 0.12 -2.42 3.12
CA GLY A 58 -0.43 -1.09 3.34
C GLY A 58 -0.11 -0.06 2.27
N THR A 59 0.01 1.19 2.68
CA THR A 59 0.11 2.35 1.80
C THR A 59 1.57 2.78 1.56
N SER A 60 1.80 4.07 1.28
CA SER A 60 3.14 4.67 1.19
C SER A 60 3.90 4.60 2.51
N ILE A 61 3.22 4.58 3.66
CA ILE A 61 3.85 4.43 4.98
C ILE A 61 4.50 3.06 5.08
N THR A 62 3.76 2.01 4.72
CA THR A 62 4.33 0.66 4.67
C THR A 62 5.44 0.57 3.62
N GLU A 63 5.22 1.10 2.41
CA GLU A 63 6.21 1.03 1.33
C GLU A 63 7.55 1.66 1.67
N GLY A 64 7.54 2.81 2.36
CA GLY A 64 8.73 3.60 2.65
C GLY A 64 9.70 2.98 3.66
N PHE A 65 9.36 1.83 4.27
CA PHE A 65 10.23 1.14 5.22
C PHE A 65 10.80 -0.17 4.66
N ASN A 66 12.13 -0.32 4.67
CA ASN A 66 12.75 -1.61 4.34
C ASN A 66 12.58 -2.58 5.53
N VAL A 67 11.47 -3.31 5.55
CA VAL A 67 11.11 -4.23 6.64
C VAL A 67 12.10 -5.38 6.81
N GLU A 68 12.62 -5.94 5.71
CA GLU A 68 13.60 -7.04 5.75
C GLU A 68 14.85 -6.63 6.54
N ARG A 69 15.44 -5.49 6.17
CA ARG A 69 16.62 -4.94 6.85
C ARG A 69 16.28 -4.38 8.22
N GLY A 70 15.11 -3.74 8.34
CA GLY A 70 14.66 -3.12 9.58
C GLY A 70 14.48 -4.14 10.70
N PHE A 71 13.87 -5.29 10.41
CA PHE A 71 13.63 -6.33 11.40
C PHE A 71 14.70 -7.43 11.42
N ASP A 72 15.72 -7.33 10.58
CA ASP A 72 16.78 -8.35 10.43
C ASP A 72 16.19 -9.76 10.26
N ASN A 73 15.16 -9.85 9.41
CA ASN A 73 14.41 -11.08 9.21
C ASN A 73 14.03 -11.23 7.73
N PRO A 74 14.63 -12.19 7.01
CA PRO A 74 14.39 -12.34 5.57
C PRO A 74 12.99 -12.88 5.24
N PHE A 75 12.21 -13.33 6.22
CA PHE A 75 10.82 -13.75 6.04
C PHE A 75 9.83 -12.61 6.17
N VAL A 76 10.26 -11.43 6.62
CA VAL A 76 9.41 -10.23 6.59
C VAL A 76 9.37 -9.71 5.16
N LYS A 77 8.19 -9.30 4.68
CA LYS A 77 7.96 -8.89 3.30
C LYS A 77 7.16 -7.61 3.27
N ASN A 78 7.68 -6.62 2.53
CA ASN A 78 6.99 -5.37 2.29
C ASN A 78 6.07 -5.48 1.06
N MET A 79 4.77 -5.43 1.31
CA MET A 79 3.71 -5.31 0.31
C MET A 79 2.97 -3.97 0.43
N GLY A 80 3.65 -2.91 0.85
CA GLY A 80 3.15 -1.54 0.74
C GLY A 80 3.15 -1.04 -0.70
N PHE A 81 2.24 -0.12 -1.01
CA PHE A 81 2.16 0.55 -2.30
C PHE A 81 1.63 1.98 -2.13
N ALA A 82 2.40 2.97 -2.58
CA ALA A 82 2.06 4.37 -2.46
C ALA A 82 0.77 4.72 -3.19
N GLY A 83 -0.08 5.48 -2.51
CA GLY A 83 -1.39 5.89 -3.04
C GLY A 83 -2.48 4.82 -2.95
N SER A 84 -2.18 3.59 -2.52
CA SER A 84 -3.21 2.57 -2.33
C SER A 84 -4.24 2.96 -1.28
N ILE A 85 -5.48 2.60 -1.55
CA ILE A 85 -6.63 2.73 -0.65
C ILE A 85 -7.02 1.37 -0.08
N SER A 86 -7.93 1.35 0.89
CA SER A 86 -8.36 0.12 1.58
C SER A 86 -8.97 -0.94 0.65
N GLU A 87 -9.60 -0.54 -0.46
CA GLU A 87 -10.11 -1.48 -1.47
C GLU A 87 -8.98 -2.30 -2.12
N ASN A 88 -7.83 -1.67 -2.41
CA ASN A 88 -6.67 -2.38 -2.95
C ASN A 88 -6.16 -3.45 -1.97
N GLY A 89 -6.26 -3.20 -0.66
CA GLY A 89 -5.92 -4.19 0.37
C GLY A 89 -6.69 -5.51 0.20
N ILE A 90 -7.97 -5.44 -0.16
CA ILE A 90 -8.82 -6.61 -0.43
C ILE A 90 -8.29 -7.39 -1.65
N GLU A 91 -7.98 -6.69 -2.74
CA GLU A 91 -7.45 -7.28 -3.97
C GLU A 91 -6.12 -7.99 -3.71
N VAL A 92 -5.22 -7.33 -2.97
CA VAL A 92 -3.89 -7.84 -2.66
C VAL A 92 -3.96 -9.06 -1.75
N ILE A 93 -4.82 -9.03 -0.72
CA ILE A 93 -5.09 -10.20 0.11
C ILE A 93 -5.57 -11.37 -0.74
N ASN A 94 -6.51 -11.17 -1.66
CA ASN A 94 -6.97 -12.27 -2.53
C ASN A 94 -5.83 -12.89 -3.36
N ARG A 95 -4.84 -12.09 -3.77
CA ARG A 95 -3.67 -12.56 -4.53
C ARG A 95 -2.62 -13.24 -3.66
N LEU A 96 -2.48 -12.85 -2.39
CA LEU A 96 -1.40 -13.35 -1.51
C LEU A 96 -1.86 -14.47 -0.54
N ILE A 97 -3.15 -14.54 -0.20
CA ILE A 97 -3.62 -15.33 0.95
C ILE A 97 -3.42 -16.85 0.79
N TYR A 98 -3.28 -17.34 -0.45
CA TYR A 98 -2.95 -18.73 -0.74
C TYR A 98 -1.60 -19.16 -0.12
N ARG A 99 -0.70 -18.20 0.12
CA ARG A 99 0.62 -18.42 0.72
C ARG A 99 0.56 -18.76 2.21
N LYS A 100 -0.55 -18.38 2.87
CA LYS A 100 -0.81 -18.62 4.31
C LYS A 100 0.33 -18.12 5.21
N PRO A 101 0.64 -16.82 5.20
CA PRO A 101 1.73 -16.26 6.00
C PRO A 101 1.50 -16.48 7.51
N LYS A 102 2.57 -16.54 8.30
CA LYS A 102 2.51 -16.60 9.76
C LYS A 102 1.76 -15.39 10.31
N ARG A 103 2.04 -14.21 9.76
CA ARG A 103 1.46 -12.93 10.19
C ARG A 103 1.19 -12.01 9.01
N LEU A 104 0.14 -11.20 9.15
CA LEU A 104 -0.22 -10.16 8.21
C LEU A 104 -0.54 -8.87 8.99
N PHE A 105 0.27 -7.84 8.74
CA PHE A 105 0.10 -6.48 9.25
C PHE A 105 -0.65 -5.66 8.20
N ILE A 106 -1.69 -4.93 8.62
CA ILE A 106 -2.59 -4.18 7.76
C ILE A 106 -2.56 -2.70 8.16
N GLU A 107 -2.20 -1.84 7.22
CA GLU A 107 -2.21 -0.37 7.36
C GLU A 107 -2.90 0.26 6.14
N PHE A 108 -4.12 0.78 6.30
CA PHE A 108 -4.86 1.48 5.24
C PHE A 108 -5.78 2.56 5.82
N GLY A 109 -6.26 3.45 4.95
CA GLY A 109 -7.32 4.41 5.25
C GLY A 109 -6.92 5.87 5.12
N ILE A 110 -5.63 6.21 5.23
CA ILE A 110 -5.20 7.61 5.08
C ILE A 110 -5.50 8.15 3.68
N ASN A 111 -5.20 7.38 2.64
CA ASN A 111 -5.48 7.77 1.26
C ASN A 111 -6.98 7.79 0.98
N ASP A 112 -7.74 6.86 1.54
CA ASP A 112 -9.20 6.84 1.45
C ASP A 112 -9.79 8.17 1.92
N PHE A 113 -9.35 8.68 3.07
CA PHE A 113 -9.83 9.95 3.60
C PHE A 113 -9.37 11.16 2.78
N ARG A 114 -8.18 11.10 2.18
CA ARG A 114 -7.71 12.12 1.23
C ARG A 114 -8.54 12.13 -0.05
N TYR A 115 -9.02 10.98 -0.49
CA TYR A 115 -9.94 10.83 -1.63
C TYR A 115 -11.42 10.97 -1.23
N ALA A 116 -11.70 11.45 -0.01
CA ALA A 116 -13.04 11.68 0.51
C ALA A 116 -13.95 10.43 0.56
N ILE A 117 -13.36 9.22 0.62
CA ILE A 117 -14.10 7.98 0.86
C ILE A 117 -14.69 8.01 2.28
N PRO A 118 -15.99 7.67 2.48
CA PRO A 118 -16.62 7.67 3.80
C PRO A 118 -15.98 6.67 4.77
N SER A 119 -15.86 7.04 6.04
CA SER A 119 -15.28 6.18 7.09
C SER A 119 -15.98 4.83 7.19
N ASP A 120 -17.31 4.77 7.04
CA ASP A 120 -18.06 3.52 7.11
C ASP A 120 -17.69 2.56 5.96
N THR A 121 -17.37 3.08 4.77
CA THR A 121 -16.85 2.29 3.64
C THR A 121 -15.47 1.72 3.94
N VAL A 122 -14.55 2.55 4.47
CA VAL A 122 -13.19 2.09 4.84
C VAL A 122 -13.25 1.04 5.94
N ILE A 123 -14.17 1.18 6.90
CA ILE A 123 -14.44 0.18 7.93
C ILE A 123 -14.99 -1.12 7.32
N ALA A 124 -15.93 -1.04 6.39
CA ALA A 124 -16.44 -2.22 5.68
C ALA A 124 -15.33 -2.98 4.96
N HIS A 125 -14.40 -2.26 4.31
CA HIS A 125 -13.23 -2.87 3.68
C HIS A 125 -12.33 -3.59 4.70
N LEU A 126 -12.08 -2.99 5.87
CA LEU A 126 -11.34 -3.66 6.95
C LEU A 126 -12.01 -4.97 7.38
N VAL A 127 -13.33 -4.96 7.58
CA VAL A 127 -14.10 -6.16 7.92
C VAL A 127 -13.96 -7.23 6.82
N THR A 128 -14.06 -6.83 5.55
CA THR A 128 -13.86 -7.74 4.42
C THR A 128 -12.46 -8.36 4.42
N MET A 129 -11.42 -7.56 4.63
CA MET A 129 -10.04 -8.05 4.71
C MET A 129 -9.86 -9.08 5.84
N ILE A 130 -10.34 -8.78 7.05
CA ILE A 130 -10.27 -9.68 8.20
C ILE A 130 -11.00 -11.00 7.90
N ASN A 131 -12.22 -10.94 7.36
CA ASN A 131 -13.03 -12.13 7.06
C ASN A 131 -12.39 -13.00 5.98
N LEU A 132 -11.82 -12.38 4.93
CA LEU A 132 -11.09 -13.10 3.88
C LEU A 132 -9.89 -13.85 4.45
N ILE A 133 -9.09 -13.20 5.30
CA ILE A 133 -7.89 -13.82 5.90
C ILE A 133 -8.31 -14.98 6.80
N LYS A 134 -9.26 -14.76 7.72
CA LYS A 134 -9.74 -15.81 8.63
C LYS A 134 -10.31 -17.03 7.90
N THR A 135 -11.01 -16.81 6.79
CA THR A 135 -11.63 -17.89 6.02
C THR A 135 -10.60 -18.68 5.22
N LYS A 136 -9.68 -17.99 4.53
CA LYS A 136 -8.76 -18.63 3.58
C LYS A 136 -7.42 -19.05 4.22
N SER A 137 -7.03 -18.42 5.33
CA SER A 137 -5.81 -18.72 6.09
C SER A 137 -6.06 -18.57 7.60
N PRO A 138 -6.85 -19.48 8.22
CA PRO A 138 -7.27 -19.37 9.62
C PRO A 138 -6.12 -19.36 10.64
N SER A 139 -4.93 -19.81 10.25
CA SER A 139 -3.73 -19.80 11.10
C SER A 139 -2.90 -18.51 11.02
N THR A 140 -3.23 -17.60 10.08
CA THR A 140 -2.50 -16.33 9.94
C THR A 140 -2.87 -15.38 11.08
N GLY A 141 -1.87 -14.95 11.84
CA GLY A 141 -2.06 -13.87 12.83
C GLY A 141 -2.32 -12.55 12.13
N ILE A 142 -3.43 -11.88 12.47
CA ILE A 142 -3.83 -10.60 11.87
C ILE A 142 -3.50 -9.48 12.85
N PHE A 143 -2.80 -8.47 12.35
CA PHE A 143 -2.41 -7.27 13.09
C PHE A 143 -2.88 -6.05 12.30
N VAL A 144 -3.78 -5.26 12.87
CA VAL A 144 -4.28 -4.04 12.25
C VAL A 144 -3.62 -2.86 12.94
N GLU A 145 -2.90 -2.04 12.19
CA GLU A 145 -2.29 -0.82 12.71
C GLU A 145 -3.30 0.32 12.69
N SER A 146 -3.31 1.15 13.73
CA SER A 146 -4.06 2.42 13.69
C SER A 146 -3.53 3.30 12.56
N ILE A 147 -4.41 4.02 11.86
CA ILE A 147 -3.98 5.12 10.99
C ILE A 147 -3.27 6.16 11.86
N LEU A 148 -2.11 6.65 11.43
CA LEU A 148 -1.31 7.64 12.16
C LEU A 148 -1.94 9.03 12.12
N PRO A 149 -1.63 9.93 13.07
CA PRO A 149 -2.03 11.33 12.98
C PRO A 149 -1.39 12.01 11.78
N THR A 150 -1.95 13.15 11.38
CA THR A 150 -1.44 14.03 10.33
C THR A 150 -1.32 15.46 10.83
N SER A 151 -0.78 16.35 10.00
CA SER A 151 -0.81 17.80 10.22
C SER A 151 -2.18 18.45 9.93
N LEU A 152 -3.13 17.68 9.36
CA LEU A 152 -4.43 18.16 8.89
C LEU A 152 -5.56 17.77 9.85
N ASP A 153 -6.18 18.75 10.51
CA ASP A 153 -7.24 18.55 11.51
C ASP A 153 -8.47 17.83 10.97
N THR A 154 -8.81 18.14 9.72
CA THR A 154 -9.96 17.53 9.02
C THR A 154 -9.76 16.03 8.78
N LEU A 155 -8.51 15.58 8.58
CA LEU A 155 -8.18 14.16 8.50
C LEU A 155 -8.13 13.54 9.88
N ASN A 156 -7.52 14.20 10.86
CA ASN A 156 -7.39 13.66 12.23
C ASN A 156 -8.75 13.35 12.86
N THR A 157 -9.77 14.18 12.61
CA THR A 157 -11.14 13.90 13.08
C THR A 157 -11.69 12.57 12.53
N LYS A 158 -11.48 12.30 11.23
CA LYS A 158 -11.90 11.04 10.59
C LYS A 158 -11.06 9.85 11.08
N ILE A 159 -9.76 10.07 11.25
CA ILE A 159 -8.80 9.07 11.72
C ILE A 159 -9.14 8.61 13.15
N VAL A 160 -9.44 9.53 14.06
CA VAL A 160 -9.82 9.19 15.44
C VAL A 160 -11.09 8.33 15.47
N ARG A 161 -12.10 8.70 14.68
CA ARG A 161 -13.33 7.90 14.56
C ARG A 161 -13.02 6.50 13.99
N TYR A 162 -12.30 6.45 12.87
CA TYR A 162 -11.92 5.19 12.25
C TYR A 162 -11.13 4.28 13.19
N ASN A 163 -10.10 4.79 13.87
CA ASN A 163 -9.26 4.00 14.77
C ASN A 163 -10.08 3.41 15.93
N LYS A 164 -11.06 4.15 16.45
CA LYS A 164 -11.99 3.64 17.47
C LYS A 164 -12.85 2.49 16.95
N ASP A 165 -13.41 2.64 15.75
CA ASP A 165 -14.27 1.63 15.14
C ASP A 165 -13.45 0.39 14.74
N ALA A 166 -12.28 0.59 14.14
CA ALA A 166 -11.33 -0.46 13.78
C ALA A 166 -10.87 -1.27 15.00
N LYS A 167 -10.56 -0.60 16.13
CA LYS A 167 -10.26 -1.30 17.38
C LYS A 167 -11.43 -2.17 17.84
N SER A 168 -12.65 -1.64 17.83
CA SER A 168 -13.85 -2.38 18.25
C SER A 168 -14.10 -3.62 17.38
N ILE A 169 -13.85 -3.50 16.08
CA ILE A 169 -13.93 -4.61 15.11
C ILE A 169 -12.85 -5.65 15.39
N CYS A 170 -11.62 -5.21 15.66
CA CYS A 170 -10.52 -6.11 15.98
C CYS A 170 -10.79 -6.88 17.28
N ASP A 171 -11.25 -6.20 18.32
CA ASP A 171 -11.60 -6.80 19.61
C ASP A 171 -12.71 -7.87 19.42
N SER A 172 -13.81 -7.53 18.73
CA SER A 172 -14.91 -8.48 18.47
C SER A 172 -14.52 -9.63 17.53
N SER A 173 -13.50 -9.43 16.72
CA SER A 173 -12.95 -10.43 15.80
C SER A 173 -11.77 -11.21 16.39
N ASN A 174 -11.35 -10.98 17.64
CA ASN A 174 -10.13 -11.58 18.21
C ASN A 174 -8.89 -11.38 17.29
N VAL A 175 -8.77 -10.17 16.76
CA VAL A 175 -7.65 -9.68 15.93
C VAL A 175 -6.88 -8.65 16.75
N THR A 176 -5.55 -8.60 16.59
CA THR A 176 -4.75 -7.63 17.34
C THR A 176 -4.85 -6.26 16.68
N PHE A 177 -5.31 -5.25 17.41
CA PHE A 177 -5.19 -3.85 17.02
C PHE A 177 -3.95 -3.22 17.67
N ILE A 178 -3.01 -2.73 16.86
CA ILE A 178 -1.80 -2.05 17.31
C ILE A 178 -2.09 -0.56 17.26
N ASN A 179 -2.36 0.03 18.44
CA ASN A 179 -2.65 1.46 18.54
C ASN A 179 -1.35 2.28 18.55
N LEU A 180 -0.93 2.74 17.38
CA LEU A 180 0.25 3.58 17.18
C LEU A 180 -0.07 5.07 17.30
N TYR A 181 -1.29 5.49 16.96
CA TYR A 181 -1.71 6.89 16.89
C TYR A 181 -1.18 7.80 18.03
N PRO A 182 -1.35 7.47 19.33
CA PRO A 182 -0.89 8.35 20.41
C PRO A 182 0.63 8.53 20.47
N GLU A 183 1.40 7.55 19.98
CA GLU A 183 2.87 7.57 20.00
C GLU A 183 3.47 8.46 18.90
N PHE A 184 2.63 9.02 18.04
CA PHE A 184 3.03 9.92 16.95
C PHE A 184 2.54 11.36 17.16
N LEU A 185 1.84 11.65 18.26
CA LEU A 185 1.27 12.97 18.51
C LEU A 185 2.27 13.94 19.15
N LYS A 186 2.17 15.21 18.75
CA LYS A 186 2.64 16.38 19.49
C LYS A 186 1.47 17.36 19.59
N GLY A 187 0.77 17.33 20.71
CA GLY A 187 -0.56 17.95 20.83
C GLY A 187 -1.61 17.10 20.13
N ASP A 188 -2.32 17.69 19.17
CA ASP A 188 -3.41 17.07 18.39
C ASP A 188 -3.00 16.66 16.96
N LYS A 189 -1.74 16.89 16.60
CA LYS A 189 -1.16 16.63 15.28
C LYS A 189 0.03 15.70 15.36
N ILE A 190 0.45 15.18 14.22
CA ILE A 190 1.70 14.42 14.14
C ILE A 190 2.88 15.27 14.62
N ASP A 191 3.78 14.67 15.38
CA ASP A 191 5.03 15.31 15.78
C ASP A 191 5.84 15.70 14.52
N PRO A 192 6.17 17.00 14.32
CA PRO A 192 6.99 17.45 13.21
C PRO A 192 8.34 16.72 13.09
N ASP A 193 8.91 16.23 14.20
CA ASP A 193 10.18 15.50 14.17
C ASP A 193 10.01 14.07 13.59
N LEU A 194 8.79 13.53 13.63
CA LEU A 194 8.46 12.18 13.15
C LEU A 194 7.93 12.15 11.71
N THR A 195 7.78 13.31 11.06
CA THR A 195 7.24 13.43 9.70
C THR A 195 8.12 14.29 8.79
N ILE A 196 8.01 14.09 7.48
CA ILE A 196 8.67 14.93 6.47
C ILE A 196 7.74 15.97 5.84
N ASP A 197 6.43 15.73 5.86
CA ASP A 197 5.43 16.54 5.17
C ASP A 197 4.08 16.65 5.91
N GLY A 198 4.00 16.13 7.13
CA GLY A 198 2.77 16.06 7.91
C GLY A 198 1.93 14.80 7.67
N ILE A 199 2.38 13.86 6.83
CA ILE A 199 1.72 12.57 6.57
C ILE A 199 2.75 11.44 6.59
N HIS A 200 3.81 11.54 5.79
CA HIS A 200 4.83 10.52 5.64
C HIS A 200 5.87 10.60 6.76
N LEU A 201 6.38 9.45 7.16
CA LEU A 201 7.32 9.35 8.27
C LEU A 201 8.73 9.80 7.88
N SER A 202 9.38 10.51 8.82
CA SER A 202 10.83 10.74 8.79
C SER A 202 11.59 9.48 9.18
N GLN A 203 12.93 9.52 9.13
CA GLN A 203 13.74 8.43 9.66
C GLN A 203 13.48 8.19 11.15
N ALA A 204 13.29 9.26 11.94
CA ALA A 204 12.91 9.16 13.35
C ALA A 204 11.49 8.57 13.50
N GLY A 205 10.55 8.95 12.62
CA GLY A 205 9.22 8.36 12.53
C GLY A 205 9.27 6.85 12.32
N TYR A 206 10.05 6.36 11.36
CA TYR A 206 10.21 4.93 11.11
C TYR A 206 10.95 4.19 12.23
N PHE A 207 11.92 4.83 12.89
CA PHE A 207 12.56 4.27 14.08
C PHE A 207 11.52 4.05 15.20
N ASN A 208 10.65 5.04 15.42
CA ASN A 208 9.57 4.95 16.40
C ASN A 208 8.56 3.85 16.03
N TRP A 209 8.08 3.85 14.78
CA TRP A 209 7.16 2.83 14.22
C TRP A 209 7.70 1.42 14.45
N ARG A 210 8.95 1.17 14.03
CA ARG A 210 9.61 -0.12 14.18
C ARG A 210 9.74 -0.53 15.65
N ARG A 211 10.13 0.39 16.54
CA ARG A 211 10.27 0.12 17.99
C ARG A 211 8.96 -0.41 18.58
N LEU A 212 7.83 0.20 18.23
CA LEU A 212 6.50 -0.16 18.72
C LEU A 212 6.02 -1.50 18.18
N ILE A 213 6.37 -1.83 16.93
CA ILE A 213 5.87 -3.03 16.25
C ILE A 213 6.77 -4.26 16.46
N LYS A 214 8.05 -4.06 16.78
CA LYS A 214 9.05 -5.15 16.86
C LYS A 214 8.58 -6.35 17.70
N GLY A 215 7.84 -6.12 18.80
CA GLY A 215 7.32 -7.18 19.66
C GLY A 215 6.37 -8.17 18.96
N TYR A 216 5.71 -7.72 17.88
CA TYR A 216 4.75 -8.52 17.12
C TYR A 216 5.39 -9.31 15.95
N VAL A 217 6.66 -9.04 15.62
CA VAL A 217 7.34 -9.59 14.41
C VAL A 217 8.07 -10.93 14.67
N ASN A 218 7.99 -11.52 15.87
CA ASN A 218 8.76 -12.72 16.28
C ASN A 218 8.23 -14.06 15.78
#